data_AF-A0A133UBI1-F1
#
_entry.id   AF-A0A133UBI1-F1
#
_cell.length_a   1.000
_cell.length_b   1.000
_cell.length_c   1.000
_cell.angle_alpha   90.00
_cell.angle_beta   90.00
_cell.angle_gamma   90.00
#
_symmetry.space_group_name_H-M   'P 1'
#
loop_
_entity.id
_entity.type
_entity.pdbx_description
1 polymer ?
#
loop_
_entity_poly.entity_id
_entity_poly.type
_entity_poly.pdbx_seq_one_letter_code
_entity_poly.pdbx_strand_id
1 'polypeptide(L)'
;MKTINFFRFGNIYYFKHYFRSREIFEELRSYYDSYEYRFKVKEEDLDYVLEKLKSYDYEINFVDEEEISDYAVIINKYEKHADLLKRAVDTIEIGDEKALVMKDKDSKEEALTLGKEPDDEWEARL
;
A
#
# COMPACT_ATOMS: atom_id res chain seq x y z
N MET A 1 11.30 -12.54 -9.76
CA MET A 1 10.99 -12.31 -8.34
C MET A 1 9.95 -11.21 -8.27
N LYS A 2 9.12 -11.15 -7.22
CA LYS A 2 8.13 -10.08 -7.07
C LYS A 2 8.48 -9.22 -5.87
N THR A 3 8.56 -7.91 -6.09
CA THR A 3 8.80 -6.92 -5.04
C THR A 3 7.50 -6.53 -4.36
N ILE A 4 7.51 -6.41 -3.04
CA ILE A 4 6.41 -5.88 -2.22
C ILE A 4 6.90 -4.58 -1.58
N ASN A 5 6.14 -3.50 -1.77
CA ASN A 5 6.41 -2.23 -1.10
C ASN A 5 5.80 -2.22 0.29
N PHE A 6 6.62 -1.88 1.29
CA PHE A 6 6.24 -1.68 2.68
C PHE A 6 6.23 -0.18 2.96
N PHE A 7 5.03 0.39 3.07
CA PHE A 7 4.82 1.80 3.37
C PHE A 7 4.89 2.02 4.87
N ARG A 8 5.82 2.86 5.30
CA ARG A 8 6.01 3.20 6.71
C ARG A 8 5.13 4.40 7.06
N PHE A 9 4.37 4.25 8.14
CA PHE A 9 3.69 5.36 8.82
C PHE A 9 3.99 5.24 10.32
N GLY A 10 4.88 6.10 10.82
CA GLY A 10 5.47 6.01 12.15
C GLY A 10 6.21 4.69 12.36
N ASN A 11 5.75 3.90 13.33
CA ASN A 11 6.34 2.60 13.69
C ASN A 11 5.51 1.41 13.17
N ILE A 12 4.68 1.65 12.15
CA ILE A 12 3.83 0.64 11.53
C ILE A 12 4.13 0.62 10.04
N TYR A 13 4.26 -0.60 9.51
CA TYR A 13 4.44 -0.87 8.10
C TYR A 13 3.18 -1.47 7.51
N TYR A 14 2.79 -0.96 6.35
CA TYR A 14 1.63 -1.42 5.61
C TYR A 14 2.05 -1.94 4.24
N PHE A 15 1.50 -3.07 3.84
CA PHE A 15 1.66 -3.54 2.47
C PHE A 15 0.40 -4.25 2.00
N LYS A 16 0.23 -4.31 0.68
CA LYS A 16 -0.90 -5.01 0.06
C LYS A 16 -0.40 -5.96 -0.99
N HIS A 17 -0.62 -7.25 -0.77
CA HIS A 17 -0.26 -8.26 -1.74
C HIS A 17 -1.18 -9.47 -1.64
N TYR A 18 -1.51 -10.03 -2.80
CA TYR A 18 -2.29 -11.24 -2.90
C TYR A 18 -1.34 -12.44 -3.02
N PHE A 19 -1.28 -13.26 -1.99
CA PHE A 19 -0.50 -14.49 -1.99
C PHE A 19 -1.23 -15.60 -2.73
N ARG A 20 -0.54 -16.25 -3.67
CA ARG A 20 -1.06 -17.46 -4.35
C ARG A 20 -0.96 -18.69 -3.46
N SER A 21 0.07 -18.79 -2.64
CA SER A 21 0.21 -19.86 -1.65
C SER A 21 -0.66 -19.54 -0.45
N ARG A 22 -1.48 -20.51 -0.04
CA ARG A 22 -2.28 -20.40 1.19
C ARG A 22 -1.41 -20.43 2.43
N GLU A 23 -0.29 -21.15 2.39
CA GLU A 23 0.59 -21.35 3.56
C GLU A 23 1.13 -20.02 4.08
N ILE A 24 1.76 -19.21 3.21
CA ILE A 24 2.28 -17.90 3.59
C ILE A 24 1.18 -16.95 4.06
N PHE A 25 -0.01 -17.01 3.46
CA PHE A 25 -1.12 -16.19 3.93
C PHE A 25 -1.56 -16.57 5.34
N GLU A 26 -1.70 -17.86 5.63
CA GLU A 26 -2.08 -18.32 6.98
C GLU A 26 -0.99 -18.01 8.01
N GLU A 27 0.30 -18.09 7.64
CA GLU A 27 1.42 -17.69 8.51
C GLU A 27 1.43 -16.19 8.85
N LEU A 28 1.05 -15.34 7.91
CA LEU A 28 1.00 -13.88 8.09
C LEU A 28 -0.39 -13.37 8.48
N ARG A 29 -1.36 -14.26 8.69
CA ARG A 29 -2.78 -13.92 8.86
C ARG A 29 -3.05 -13.02 10.05
N SER A 30 -2.28 -13.14 11.12
CA SER A 30 -2.38 -12.27 12.31
C SER A 30 -2.12 -10.80 12.00
N TYR A 31 -1.36 -10.51 10.94
CA TYR A 31 -1.04 -9.16 10.48
C TYR A 31 -2.02 -8.66 9.41
N TYR A 32 -2.95 -9.49 8.96
CA TYR A 32 -3.88 -9.11 7.90
C TYR A 32 -5.11 -8.39 8.47
N ASP A 33 -5.29 -7.13 8.06
CA ASP A 33 -6.50 -6.37 8.31
C ASP A 33 -7.54 -6.68 7.22
N SER A 34 -8.59 -7.41 7.61
CA SER A 34 -9.67 -7.80 6.68
C SER A 34 -10.64 -6.67 6.34
N TYR A 35 -10.66 -5.58 7.11
CA TYR A 35 -11.50 -4.42 6.83
C TYR A 35 -10.85 -3.56 5.73
N GLU A 36 -9.55 -3.32 5.86
CA GLU A 36 -8.77 -2.50 4.93
C GLU A 36 -8.10 -3.31 3.81
N TYR A 37 -8.22 -4.64 3.85
CA TYR A 37 -7.63 -5.58 2.88
C TYR A 37 -6.13 -5.38 2.67
N ARG A 38 -5.39 -5.15 3.76
CA ARG A 38 -3.95 -4.88 3.78
C ARG A 38 -3.30 -5.56 4.97
N PHE A 39 -1.99 -5.73 4.90
CA PHE A 39 -1.21 -6.17 6.05
C PHE A 39 -0.74 -4.96 6.84
N LYS A 40 -0.82 -5.07 8.16
CA LYS A 40 -0.38 -4.07 9.14
C LYS A 40 0.60 -4.76 10.09
N VAL A 41 1.87 -4.35 9.99
CA VAL A 41 2.97 -4.97 10.72
C VAL A 41 3.60 -3.91 11.60
N LYS A 42 3.67 -4.16 12.90
CA LYS A 42 4.40 -3.29 13.82
C LYS A 42 5.90 -3.52 13.64
N GLU A 43 6.70 -2.51 13.94
CA GLU A 43 8.16 -2.61 13.92
C GLU A 43 8.72 -3.80 14.73
N GLU A 44 8.11 -4.12 15.88
CA GLU A 44 8.50 -5.27 16.74
C GLU A 44 8.32 -6.64 16.08
N ASP A 45 7.42 -6.75 15.10
CA ASP A 45 7.11 -7.97 14.36
C ASP A 45 7.76 -8.02 12.97
N LEU A 46 8.43 -6.94 12.55
CA LEU A 46 8.84 -6.75 11.17
C LEU A 46 9.83 -7.82 10.71
N ASP A 47 10.86 -8.12 11.52
CA ASP A 47 11.88 -9.10 11.17
C ASP A 47 11.28 -10.47 10.85
N TYR A 48 10.32 -10.92 11.66
CA TYR A 48 9.62 -12.19 11.43
C TYR A 48 8.89 -12.17 10.08
N VAL A 49 8.14 -11.11 9.78
CA VAL A 49 7.41 -11.00 8.51
C VAL A 49 8.36 -10.96 7.31
N LEU A 50 9.48 -10.25 7.41
CA LEU A 50 10.48 -10.16 6.34
C LEU A 50 11.14 -11.51 6.07
N GLU A 51 11.52 -12.26 7.12
CA GLU A 51 12.09 -13.60 6.97
C GLU A 51 11.13 -14.54 6.25
N LYS A 52 9.85 -14.52 6.62
CA LYS A 52 8.82 -15.31 5.94
C LYS A 52 8.65 -14.91 4.49
N LEU A 53 8.56 -13.62 4.18
CA LEU A 53 8.44 -13.19 2.79
C LEU A 53 9.65 -13.62 1.94
N LYS A 54 10.86 -13.46 2.47
CA LYS A 54 12.10 -13.88 1.79
C LYS A 54 12.17 -15.38 1.58
N SER A 55 11.69 -16.21 2.53
CA SER A 55 11.67 -17.67 2.37
C SER A 55 10.73 -18.16 1.26
N TYR A 56 9.83 -17.30 0.77
CA TYR A 56 8.94 -17.54 -0.36
C TYR A 56 9.33 -16.72 -1.62
N ASP A 57 10.60 -16.31 -1.73
CA ASP A 57 11.15 -15.59 -2.89
C ASP A 57 10.49 -14.23 -3.19
N TYR A 58 10.04 -13.52 -2.15
CA TYR A 58 9.64 -12.12 -2.27
C TYR A 58 10.80 -11.18 -1.97
N GLU A 59 10.90 -10.12 -2.78
CA GLU A 59 11.76 -8.98 -2.49
C GLU A 59 10.96 -7.91 -1.74
N ILE A 60 11.65 -7.16 -0.88
CA ILE A 60 11.04 -6.12 -0.07
C ILE A 60 11.68 -4.79 -0.44
N ASN A 61 10.82 -3.80 -0.68
CA ASN A 61 11.21 -2.41 -0.80
C ASN A 61 10.51 -1.63 0.31
N PHE A 62 11.26 -0.87 1.10
CA PHE A 62 10.68 0.05 2.06
C PHE A 62 10.40 1.38 1.37
N VAL A 63 9.25 1.97 1.69
CA VAL A 63 8.84 3.29 1.25
C VAL A 63 8.63 4.10 2.51
N ASP A 64 9.54 5.03 2.77
CA ASP A 64 9.43 5.93 3.92
C ASP A 64 8.39 7.02 3.65
N GLU A 65 7.98 7.75 4.71
CA GLU A 65 6.91 8.75 4.65
C GLU A 65 7.15 9.79 3.54
N GLU A 66 8.39 10.25 3.41
CA GLU A 66 8.81 11.24 2.39
C GLU A 66 8.66 10.74 0.94
N GLU A 67 8.54 9.43 0.74
CA GLU A 67 8.42 8.79 -0.57
C GLU A 67 6.98 8.36 -0.89
N ILE A 68 6.01 8.56 0.01
CA ILE A 68 4.63 8.08 -0.18
C ILE A 68 3.95 8.76 -1.36
N SER A 69 4.23 10.05 -1.58
CA SER A 69 3.69 10.83 -2.71
C SER A 69 4.07 10.23 -4.07
N ASP A 70 5.24 9.58 -4.16
CA ASP A 70 5.68 8.89 -5.38
C ASP A 70 4.77 7.71 -5.76
N TYR A 71 3.96 7.22 -4.83
CA TYR A 71 3.02 6.11 -5.02
C TYR A 71 1.56 6.56 -4.96
N ALA A 72 1.29 7.85 -4.68
CA ALA A 72 -0.06 8.35 -4.53
C ALA A 72 -0.70 8.81 -5.84
N VAL A 73 -2.02 8.66 -5.94
CA VAL A 73 -2.87 9.22 -7.00
C VAL A 73 -4.08 9.88 -6.36
N ILE A 74 -4.39 11.10 -6.79
CA ILE A 74 -5.56 11.84 -6.32
C ILE A 74 -6.73 11.58 -7.27
N ILE A 75 -7.88 11.23 -6.71
CA ILE A 75 -9.13 11.02 -7.45
C ILE A 75 -10.28 11.75 -6.77
N ASN A 76 -11.35 12.02 -7.54
CA ASN A 76 -12.59 12.53 -6.98
C ASN A 76 -13.27 11.44 -6.13
N LYS A 77 -13.69 11.76 -4.91
CA LYS A 77 -14.25 10.76 -3.98
C LYS A 77 -15.61 10.19 -4.43
N TYR A 78 -16.34 10.93 -5.26
CA TYR A 78 -17.68 10.56 -5.74
C TYR A 78 -17.66 9.67 -6.99
N GLU A 79 -16.51 9.56 -7.64
CA GLU A 79 -16.35 8.68 -8.80
C GLU A 79 -16.10 7.23 -8.36
N LYS A 80 -16.74 6.30 -9.08
CA LYS A 80 -16.64 4.87 -8.78
C LYS A 80 -15.35 4.28 -9.34
N HIS A 81 -14.32 4.26 -8.50
CA HIS A 81 -13.00 3.70 -8.80
C HIS A 81 -12.74 2.40 -8.03
N ALA A 82 -13.72 1.48 -8.01
CA ALA A 82 -13.66 0.28 -7.18
C ALA A 82 -12.45 -0.63 -7.49
N ASP A 83 -11.99 -0.65 -8.74
CA ASP A 83 -10.82 -1.44 -9.14
C ASP A 83 -9.50 -0.80 -8.70
N LEU A 84 -9.45 0.53 -8.58
CA LEU A 84 -8.28 1.23 -8.03
C LEU A 84 -8.14 0.98 -6.53
N LEU A 85 -9.25 0.98 -5.79
CA LEU A 85 -9.26 0.71 -4.34
C LEU A 85 -8.69 -0.68 -4.00
N LYS A 86 -8.88 -1.67 -4.88
CA LYS A 86 -8.28 -3.01 -4.71
C LYS A 86 -6.76 -3.01 -4.78
N ARG A 87 -6.15 -1.95 -5.33
CA ARG A 87 -4.70 -1.82 -5.50
C ARG A 87 -4.09 -0.76 -4.59
N ALA A 88 -4.91 0.04 -3.92
CA ALA A 88 -4.49 0.98 -2.90
C ALA A 88 -4.15 0.26 -1.59
N VAL A 89 -3.01 0.60 -0.99
CA VAL A 89 -2.57 0.21 0.36
C VAL A 89 -3.20 1.10 1.42
N ASP A 90 -3.42 2.37 1.10
CA ASP A 90 -4.13 3.31 1.97
C ASP A 90 -4.99 4.28 1.18
N THR A 91 -5.92 4.94 1.86
CA THR A 91 -6.78 5.98 1.31
C THR A 91 -6.92 7.12 2.30
N ILE A 92 -6.54 8.32 1.87
CA ILE A 92 -6.63 9.55 2.67
C ILE A 92 -7.65 10.46 1.99
N GLU A 93 -8.73 10.83 2.68
CA GLU A 93 -9.78 11.68 2.13
C GLU A 93 -9.64 13.13 2.62
N ILE A 94 -9.70 14.09 1.69
CA ILE A 94 -9.66 15.53 1.97
C ILE A 94 -10.70 16.23 1.10
N GLY A 95 -11.67 16.88 1.73
CA GLY A 95 -12.72 17.60 1.00
C GLY A 95 -13.47 16.66 0.06
N ASP A 96 -13.46 16.97 -1.23
CA ASP A 96 -14.11 16.19 -2.29
C ASP A 96 -13.17 15.25 -3.06
N GLU A 97 -11.92 15.14 -2.60
CA GLU A 97 -10.89 14.31 -3.19
C GLU A 97 -10.40 13.25 -2.20
N LYS A 98 -9.73 12.23 -2.73
CA LYS A 98 -8.97 11.28 -1.93
C LYS A 98 -7.68 10.88 -2.61
N ALA A 99 -6.62 10.75 -1.83
CA ALA A 99 -5.37 10.14 -2.23
C ALA A 99 -5.47 8.63 -2.06
N LEU A 100 -5.11 7.89 -3.10
CA LEU A 100 -4.90 6.46 -3.06
C LEU A 100 -3.40 6.19 -3.05
N VAL A 101 -2.87 5.64 -1.96
CA VAL A 101 -1.47 5.18 -1.92
C VAL A 101 -1.41 3.82 -2.59
N MET A 102 -0.83 3.74 -3.78
CA MET A 102 -0.85 2.54 -4.61
C MET A 102 0.23 1.55 -4.19
N LYS A 103 -0.05 0.25 -4.27
CA LYS A 103 0.89 -0.80 -3.84
C LYS A 103 2.21 -0.87 -4.60
N ASP A 104 2.27 -0.33 -5.82
CA ASP A 104 3.43 -0.29 -6.70
C ASP A 104 3.29 0.81 -7.78
N LYS A 105 4.39 1.15 -8.45
CA LYS A 105 4.43 2.21 -9.47
C LYS A 105 3.58 1.86 -10.70
N ASP A 106 3.51 0.60 -11.08
CA ASP A 106 2.63 0.14 -12.17
C ASP A 106 1.16 0.43 -11.85
N SER A 107 0.74 0.16 -10.60
CA SER A 107 -0.61 0.47 -10.14
C SER A 107 -0.89 1.98 -10.10
N LYS A 108 0.12 2.81 -9.76
CA LYS A 108 0.02 4.27 -9.86
C LYS A 108 -0.17 4.73 -11.30
N GLU A 109 0.65 4.25 -12.23
CA GLU A 109 0.55 4.61 -13.65
C GLU A 109 -0.83 4.27 -14.23
N GLU A 110 -1.36 3.08 -13.92
CA GLU A 110 -2.73 2.71 -14.31
C GLU A 110 -3.78 3.64 -13.68
N ALA A 111 -3.64 3.97 -12.40
CA ALA A 111 -4.57 4.84 -11.68
C ALA A 111 -4.54 6.30 -12.16
N LEU A 112 -3.39 6.80 -12.61
CA LEU A 112 -3.25 8.16 -13.15
C LEU A 112 -4.09 8.40 -14.41
N THR A 113 -4.48 7.35 -15.14
CA THR A 113 -5.42 7.48 -16.27
C THR A 113 -6.81 7.97 -15.86
N LEU A 114 -7.15 7.85 -14.56
CA LEU A 114 -8.44 8.22 -13.97
C LEU A 114 -8.29 9.27 -12.85
N GLY A 115 -7.08 9.78 -12.64
CA GLY A 115 -6.75 10.68 -11.54
C GLY A 115 -5.68 11.70 -11.93
N LYS A 116 -5.03 12.28 -10.93
CA LYS A 116 -3.92 13.21 -11.08
C LYS A 116 -2.82 12.92 -10.07
N GLU A 117 -1.62 13.45 -10.33
CA GLU A 117 -0.55 13.44 -9.33
C GLU A 117 -0.91 14.32 -8.12
N PRO A 118 -0.36 14.01 -6.93
CA PRO A 118 -0.41 14.92 -5.78
C PRO A 118 0.17 16.29 -6.15
N ASP A 119 -0.46 17.35 -5.68
CA ASP A 119 0.11 18.70 -5.68
C ASP A 119 0.74 19.00 -4.31
N ASP A 120 1.36 20.19 -4.16
CA ASP A 120 2.01 20.62 -2.92
C ASP A 120 1.10 20.52 -1.68
N GLU A 121 -0.23 20.67 -1.84
CA GLU A 121 -1.17 20.52 -0.73
C GLU A 121 -1.27 19.06 -0.28
N TRP A 122 -1.34 18.14 -1.24
CA TRP A 122 -1.37 16.71 -0.97
C TRP A 122 -0.03 16.17 -0.48
N GLU A 123 1.10 16.62 -1.04
CA GLU A 123 2.43 16.23 -0.58
C GLU A 123 2.65 16.59 0.90
N ALA A 124 2.11 17.71 1.38
CA ALA A 124 2.20 18.10 2.78
C ALA A 124 1.31 17.26 3.73
N ARG A 125 0.47 16.35 3.20
CA ARG A 125 -0.53 15.57 3.95
C ARG A 125 -0.30 14.06 3.86
N LEU A 126 0.51 13.62 2.91
CA LEU A 126 0.93 12.23 2.72
C LEU A 126 2.18 11.96 3.57
#